data_AF-A0A2J8CGT4-F1
#
_entry.id   AF-A0A2J8CGT4-F1
#
_cell.length_a   1.000
_cell.length_b   1.000
_cell.length_c   1.000
_cell.angle_alpha   90.00
_cell.angle_beta   90.00
_cell.angle_gamma   90.00
#
_symmetry.space_group_name_H-M   'P 1'
#
loop_
_entity.id
_entity.type
_entity.pdbx_description
1 polymer ?
#
loop_
_entity_poly.entity_id
_entity_poly.type
_entity_poly.pdbx_seq_one_letter_code
_entity_poly.pdbx_strand_id
1 'polypeptide(L)' 'MISDGELYQLAIVLGSSAMALIVVYHYLEVNAEDEKAPAVAGAQSTKQAAA' A
#
# COMPACT_ATOMS: atom_id res chain seq x y z
N MET A 1 -19.91 21.02 9.68
CA MET A 1 -19.16 20.76 8.44
C MET A 1 -17.71 20.70 8.86
N ILE A 2 -16.99 19.62 8.55
CA ILE A 2 -15.54 19.57 8.83
C ILE A 2 -14.89 20.73 8.08
N SER A 3 -13.99 21.46 8.73
CA SER A 3 -13.27 22.57 8.12
C SER A 3 -12.19 22.06 7.18
N ASP A 4 -11.83 22.86 6.18
CA ASP A 4 -10.76 22.50 5.23
C ASP A 4 -9.43 22.23 5.94
N GLY A 5 -9.18 22.91 7.06
CA GLY A 5 -8.01 22.69 7.91
C GLY A 5 -7.99 21.31 8.56
N GLU A 6 -9.13 20.87 9.11
CA GLU A 6 -9.27 19.53 9.70
C GLU A 6 -9.16 18.43 8.64
N LEU A 7 -9.72 18.66 7.45
CA LEU A 7 -9.62 17.72 6.33
C LEU A 7 -8.17 17.60 5.82
N TYR A 8 -7.44 18.72 5.73
CA TYR A 8 -6.03 18.74 5.35
C TYR A 8 -5.15 18.01 6.37
N GLN A 9 -5.38 18.26 7.66
CA GLN A 9 -4.66 17.57 8.74
C GLN A 9 -4.92 16.07 8.71
N LEU A 10 -6.19 15.67 8.52
CA LEU A 10 -6.56 14.26 8.37
C LEU A 10 -5.84 13.62 7.18
N ALA A 11 -5.80 14.30 6.03
CA ALA A 11 -5.13 13.80 4.83
C ALA A 11 -3.62 13.59 5.05
N ILE A 12 -2.94 14.50 5.76
CA ILE A 12 -1.52 14.33 6.09
C ILE A 12 -1.30 13.11 6.99
N VAL A 13 -2.07 12.99 8.08
CA VAL A 13 -1.90 11.90 9.04
C VAL A 13 -2.23 10.57 8.40
N LEU A 14 -3.31 10.50 7.63
CA LEU A 14 -3.71 9.27 6.94
C LEU A 14 -2.70 8.90 5.85
N GLY A 15 -2.23 9.88 5.08
CA GLY A 15 -1.24 9.65 4.02
C GLY A 15 0.11 9.18 4.57
N SER A 16 0.60 9.79 5.66
CA SER A 16 1.86 9.37 6.29
C SER A 16 1.73 7.99 6.95
N SER A 17 0.60 7.72 7.60
CA SER A 17 0.30 6.39 8.17
C SER A 17 0.23 5.32 7.08
N ALA A 18 -0.40 5.61 5.94
CA ALA A 18 -0.46 4.71 4.81
C ALA A 18 0.94 4.41 4.24
N MET A 19 1.79 5.43 4.05
CA MET A 19 3.16 5.23 3.58
C MET A 19 3.97 4.36 4.55
N ALA A 20 3.83 4.57 5.87
CA ALA A 20 4.49 3.74 6.87
C ALA A 20 4.02 2.28 6.81
N LEU A 21 2.70 2.05 6.69
CA LEU A 21 2.12 0.70 6.59
C LEU A 21 2.56 -0.03 5.31
N ILE A 22 2.67 0.67 4.18
CA ILE A 22 3.15 0.08 2.91
C ILE A 22 4.59 -0.40 3.05
N VAL A 23 5.47 0.40 3.65
CA VAL A 23 6.88 0.02 3.87
C VAL A 23 6.97 -1.18 4.82
N VAL A 24 6.20 -1.18 5.91
CA VAL A 24 6.14 -2.31 6.84
C VAL A 24 5.64 -3.58 6.14
N TYR A 25 4.59 -3.50 5.33
CA TYR A 25 4.11 -4.64 4.56
C TYR A 25 5.21 -5.21 3.66
N HIS A 26 5.91 -4.38 2.90
CA HIS A 26 6.97 -4.84 2.01
C HIS A 26 8.16 -5.43 2.78
N TYR A 27 8.48 -4.85 3.94
CA TYR A 27 9.47 -5.42 4.84
C TYR A 27 9.06 -6.82 5.33
N LEU A 28 7.81 -7.01 5.76
CA LEU A 28 7.32 -8.30 6.21
C LEU A 28 7.25 -9.33 5.07
N GLU A 29 6.81 -8.92 3.87
CA GLU A 29 6.71 -9.77 2.69
C GLU A 29 8.08 -10.34 2.27
N VAL A 30 9.12 -9.51 2.29
CA VAL A 30 10.48 -9.94 1.91
C VAL A 30 11.13 -10.83 2.97
N ASN A 31 10.79 -10.64 4.26
CA ASN A 31 11.40 -11.39 5.36
C ASN A 31 10.57 -12.61 5.81
N ALA A 32 9.39 -12.84 5.23
CA ALA A 32 8.62 -14.03 5.49
C ALA A 32 9.32 -15.26 4.87
N GLU A 33 9.69 -16.23 5.70
CA GLU A 33 10.27 -17.50 5.24
C GLU A 33 9.18 -18.35 4.56
N ASP A 34 9.14 -18.32 3.23
CA ASP A 34 8.49 -19.24 2.27
C ASP A 34 7.11 -19.86 2.60
N GLU A 35 6.33 -19.30 3.53
CA GLU A 35 4.87 -19.47 3.53
C GLU A 35 4.33 -18.60 2.41
N LYS A 36 4.27 -19.18 1.21
CA LYS A 36 3.65 -18.64 -0.01
C LYS A 36 2.41 -17.81 0.34
N ALA A 37 2.61 -16.51 0.55
CA ALA A 37 1.53 -15.60 0.87
C ALA A 37 0.57 -15.59 -0.32
N PRO A 38 -0.76 -15.62 -0.09
CA PRO A 38 -1.70 -15.50 -1.20
C PRO A 38 -1.43 -14.12 -1.81
N ALA A 39 -1.02 -14.12 -3.08
CA ALA A 39 -0.88 -12.90 -3.86
C ALA A 39 -2.16 -12.09 -3.65
N VAL A 40 -2.05 -10.94 -2.99
CA VAL A 40 -3.14 -9.98 -2.95
C VAL A 40 -3.43 -9.66 -4.41
N ALA A 41 -4.55 -10.19 -4.89
CA ALA A 41 -5.00 -10.04 -6.26
C ALA A 41 -5.30 -8.56 -6.49
N GLY A 42 -4.30 -7.81 -6.92
CA GLY A 42 -4.37 -6.37 -7.09
C GLY A 42 -3.25 -5.92 -8.01
N ALA A 43 -3.59 -5.81 -9.30
CA ALA A 43 -2.82 -5.17 -10.36
C ALA A 43 -1.57 -5.91 -10.89
N GLN A 44 -1.74 -7.17 -11.31
CA GLN A 44 -1.06 -7.60 -12.53
C GLN A 44 -1.77 -6.95 -13.74
N SER A 45 -1.44 -5.70 -14.02
CA SER A 45 -1.74 -5.10 -15.32
C SER A 45 -0.94 -5.83 -16.39
N THR A 46 -1.65 -6.69 -17.12
CA THR A 46 -1.39 -7.14 -18.49
C THR A 46 -0.56 -6.15 -19.31
N LYS A 47 0.77 -6.35 -19.37
CA LYS A 47 1.58 -5.93 -20.51
C LYS A 47 2.88 -6.72 -20.64
N GLN A 48 2.75 -8.02 -20.88
CA GLN A 48 3.84 -8.80 -21.46
C GLN A 48 3.28 -9.90 -22.36
N ALA A 49 2.75 -9.50 -23.51
CA ALA A 49 2.53 -10.36 -24.68
C ALA A 49 2.19 -9.48 -25.89
N ALA A 50 3.21 -9.07 -26.64
CA ALA A 50 3.11 -8.80 -28.08
C ALA A 50 4.53 -8.87 -28.62
N ALA A 51 4.90 -10.08 -29.02
CA ALA A 51 5.90 -10.33 -30.06
C ALA A 51 5.33 -9.91 -31.42
#